data_AF-A0A9E1W1W9-F1
#
_entry.id   AF-A0A9E1W1W9-F1
#
_cell.length_a   1.000
_cell.length_b   1.000
_cell.length_c   1.000
_cell.angle_alpha   90.00
_cell.angle_beta   90.00
_cell.angle_gamma   90.00
#
_symmetry.space_group_name_H-M   'P 1'
#
loop_
_entity.id
_entity.type
_entity.pdbx_description
1 polymer ?
#
loop_
_entity_poly.entity_id
_entity_poly.type
_entity_poly.pdbx_seq_one_letter_code
_entity_poly.pdbx_strand_id
1 'polypeptide(L)'
;FITDETVSEYGDNLAAFASPALLLAGEHDVYGRGWLTRQQELFVNAPTDLVLISNAGHLVIAEQPDATLSAITRFLADQARS
;
A
#
# COMPACT_ATOMS: atom_id res chain seq x y z
N PHE A 1 -0.64 10.96 14.88
CA PHE A 1 -2.07 10.62 14.87
C PHE A 1 -2.63 11.11 13.55
N ILE A 2 -2.89 10.19 12.61
CA ILE A 2 -3.59 10.55 11.38
C ILE A 2 -5.07 10.56 11.75
N THR A 3 -5.74 11.69 11.50
CA THR A 3 -7.17 11.84 11.79
C THR A 3 -7.97 11.11 10.71
N ASP A 4 -9.15 10.59 11.07
CA ASP A 4 -10.10 9.96 10.13
C ASP A 4 -10.42 10.85 8.92
N GLU A 5 -10.25 12.16 9.10
CA GLU A 5 -10.54 13.21 8.13
C GLU A 5 -9.72 13.08 6.84
N THR A 6 -8.41 12.81 6.93
CA THR A 6 -7.52 12.72 5.74
C THR A 6 -7.84 11.51 4.85
N VAL A 7 -8.48 10.49 5.39
CA VAL A 7 -8.84 9.27 4.66
C VAL A 7 -10.29 9.32 4.18
N SER A 8 -11.16 10.06 4.88
CA SER A 8 -12.57 10.20 4.52
C SER A 8 -12.77 10.79 3.12
N GLU A 9 -11.89 11.71 2.68
CA GLU A 9 -12.04 12.43 1.41
C GLU A 9 -11.98 11.52 0.18
N TYR A 10 -11.30 10.36 0.29
CA TYR A 10 -11.19 9.39 -0.80
C TYR A 10 -11.68 7.99 -0.43
N GLY A 11 -12.20 7.78 0.77
CA GLY A 11 -12.67 6.48 1.25
C GLY A 11 -13.71 5.85 0.33
N ASP A 12 -14.70 6.63 -0.12
CA ASP A 12 -15.74 6.16 -1.05
C ASP A 12 -15.14 5.74 -2.41
N ASN A 13 -14.12 6.45 -2.89
CA ASN A 13 -13.43 6.12 -4.14
C ASN A 13 -12.60 4.84 -4.01
N LEU A 14 -11.94 4.63 -2.87
CA LEU A 14 -11.21 3.38 -2.61
C LEU A 14 -12.15 2.20 -2.46
N ALA A 15 -13.33 2.41 -1.84
CA ALA A 15 -14.35 1.38 -1.74
C ALA A 15 -14.93 1.01 -3.12
N ALA A 16 -15.07 1.98 -4.03
CA ALA A 16 -15.52 1.73 -5.40
C ALA A 16 -14.43 1.14 -6.32
N PHE A 17 -13.15 1.18 -5.91
CA PHE A 17 -12.06 0.62 -6.69
C PHE A 17 -12.14 -0.91 -6.71
N ALA A 18 -12.12 -1.51 -7.90
CA ALA A 18 -12.30 -2.96 -8.08
C ALA A 18 -11.09 -3.66 -8.72
N SER A 19 -10.11 -2.90 -9.19
CA SER A 19 -8.90 -3.47 -9.79
C SER A 19 -7.91 -3.91 -8.71
N PRO A 20 -7.00 -4.84 -9.01
CA PRO A 20 -5.91 -5.22 -8.12
C PRO A 20 -5.08 -4.00 -7.68
N ALA A 21 -4.72 -3.95 -6.40
CA ALA A 21 -3.97 -2.86 -5.80
C ALA A 21 -2.76 -3.39 -5.00
N LEU A 22 -1.62 -2.72 -5.15
CA LEU A 22 -0.43 -2.95 -4.33
C LEU A 22 -0.32 -1.85 -3.28
N LEU A 23 -0.28 -2.25 -2.00
CA LEU A 23 -0.03 -1.38 -0.85
C LEU A 23 1.40 -1.61 -0.35
N LEU A 24 2.20 -0.55 -0.36
CA LEU A 24 3.62 -0.58 0.05
C LEU A 24 3.85 0.36 1.24
N ALA A 25 4.57 -0.09 2.26
CA ALA A 25 5.24 0.81 3.19
C ALA A 25 6.48 0.17 3.81
N GLY A 26 7.26 0.99 4.50
CA GLY A 26 8.43 0.53 5.25
C GLY A 26 8.05 -0.09 6.58
N GLU A 27 8.84 -1.07 7.01
CA GLU A 27 8.73 -1.73 8.30
C GLU A 27 8.83 -0.76 9.50
N HIS A 28 9.57 0.33 9.33
CA HIS A 28 9.84 1.35 10.35
C HIS A 28 9.17 2.70 10.03
N ASP A 29 8.10 2.71 9.22
CA ASP A 29 7.36 3.94 8.93
C ASP A 29 6.86 4.57 10.24
N VAL A 30 7.16 5.86 10.43
CA VAL A 30 6.79 6.67 11.60
C VAL A 30 5.28 6.82 11.78
N TYR A 31 4.51 6.65 10.71
CA TYR A 31 3.05 6.64 10.77
C TYR A 31 2.49 5.29 11.26
N GLY A 32 3.34 4.26 11.33
CA GLY A 32 3.04 2.95 11.86
C GLY A 32 2.19 2.07 10.93
N ARG A 33 2.12 0.79 11.27
CA ARG A 33 1.39 -0.23 10.48
C ARG A 33 -0.12 0.00 10.40
N GLY A 34 -0.68 0.76 11.34
CA GLY A 34 -2.12 1.06 11.38
C GLY A 34 -2.61 1.78 10.11
N TRP A 35 -1.74 2.56 9.47
CA TRP A 35 -2.06 3.23 8.20
C TRP A 35 -2.37 2.23 7.08
N LEU A 36 -1.54 1.19 6.94
CA LEU A 36 -1.73 0.16 5.92
C LEU A 36 -2.94 -0.71 6.17
N THR A 37 -3.18 -1.11 7.43
CA THR A 37 -4.39 -1.84 7.79
C THR A 37 -5.62 -1.03 7.45
N ARG A 38 -5.63 0.28 7.74
CA ARG A 38 -6.76 1.14 7.42
C ARG A 38 -6.99 1.29 5.92
N GLN A 39 -5.93 1.44 5.13
CA GLN A 39 -6.06 1.48 3.67
C GLN A 39 -6.61 0.17 3.12
N GLN A 40 -6.11 -0.97 3.61
CA GLN A 40 -6.58 -2.29 3.20
C GLN A 40 -8.08 -2.48 3.50
N GLU A 41 -8.56 -2.01 4.65
CA GLU A 41 -9.98 -2.03 5.01
C GLU A 41 -10.87 -1.20 4.08
N LEU A 42 -10.32 -0.19 3.39
CA LEU A 42 -11.07 0.67 2.48
C LEU A 42 -11.15 0.11 1.06
N PHE A 43 -10.17 -0.70 0.65
CA PHE A 43 -10.17 -1.43 -0.61
C PHE A 43 -11.08 -2.67 -0.55
N VAL A 44 -12.34 -2.50 -0.11
CA VAL A 44 -13.27 -3.63 0.15
C VAL A 44 -13.62 -4.45 -1.09
N ASN A 45 -13.53 -3.83 -2.29
CA ASN A 45 -13.88 -4.47 -3.56
C ASN A 45 -12.66 -4.80 -4.43
N ALA A 46 -11.45 -4.51 -3.96
CA ALA A 46 -10.21 -4.74 -4.71
C ALA A 46 -9.37 -5.84 -4.03
N PRO A 47 -8.82 -6.80 -4.80
CA PRO A 47 -7.78 -7.66 -4.27
C PRO A 47 -6.53 -6.82 -3.96
N THR A 48 -6.08 -6.87 -2.71
CA THR A 48 -4.95 -6.08 -2.22
C THR A 48 -3.75 -6.96 -1.91
N ASP A 49 -2.61 -6.62 -2.52
CA ASP A 49 -1.31 -7.14 -2.11
C ASP A 49 -0.66 -6.15 -1.16
N LEU A 50 -0.32 -6.63 0.04
CA LEU A 50 0.34 -5.84 1.06
C LEU A 50 1.81 -6.25 1.17
N VAL A 51 2.72 -5.29 0.99
CA VAL A 51 4.16 -5.53 1.10
C VAL A 51 4.79 -4.54 2.07
N LEU A 52 5.42 -5.08 3.10
CA LEU A 52 6.28 -4.32 4.01
C LEU A 52 7.74 -4.43 3.54
N ILE A 53 8.36 -3.29 3.29
CA ILE A 53 9.76 -3.20 2.88
C ILE A 53 10.63 -3.15 4.14
N SER A 54 11.44 -4.20 4.34
CA SER A 54 12.35 -4.32 5.48
C SER A 54 13.41 -3.21 5.47
N ASN A 55 13.83 -2.75 6.66
CA ASN A 55 14.83 -1.69 6.83
C ASN A 55 14.48 -0.36 6.10
N ALA A 56 13.19 -0.05 5.94
CA ALA A 56 12.70 1.22 5.39
C ALA A 56 11.72 1.89 6.36
N GLY A 57 11.72 3.21 6.35
CA GLY A 57 10.72 4.10 6.94
C GLY A 57 9.68 4.55 5.91
N HIS A 58 9.36 5.85 5.91
CA HIS A 58 8.28 6.39 5.09
C HIS A 58 8.60 6.44 3.59
N LEU A 59 9.88 6.65 3.24
CA LEU A 59 10.31 6.88 1.85
C LEU A 59 10.94 5.63 1.25
N VAL A 60 10.15 4.54 1.15
CA VAL A 60 10.63 3.20 0.76
C VAL A 60 11.48 3.16 -0.50
N ILE A 61 11.14 3.95 -1.53
CA ILE A 61 11.88 3.98 -2.79
C ILE A 61 13.26 4.63 -2.64
N ALA A 62 13.39 5.63 -1.75
CA ALA A 62 14.65 6.31 -1.50
C ALA A 62 15.57 5.51 -0.56
N GLU A 63 14.97 4.75 0.36
CA GLU A 63 15.68 4.01 1.40
C GLU A 63 16.04 2.59 0.96
N GLN A 64 15.15 1.91 0.24
CA GLN A 64 15.29 0.52 -0.22
C GLN A 64 14.80 0.39 -1.68
N PRO A 65 15.50 1.00 -2.65
CA PRO A 65 15.05 1.08 -4.04
C PRO A 65 14.86 -0.29 -4.69
N ASP A 66 15.82 -1.21 -4.52
CA ASP A 66 15.78 -2.52 -5.17
C ASP A 66 14.62 -3.38 -4.65
N ALA A 67 14.41 -3.38 -3.33
CA ALA A 67 13.29 -4.11 -2.73
C ALA A 67 11.94 -3.54 -3.17
N THR A 68 11.83 -2.21 -3.22
CA THR A 68 10.61 -1.52 -3.67
C THR A 68 10.31 -1.81 -5.14
N LEU A 69 11.30 -1.67 -6.03
CA LEU A 69 11.14 -1.95 -7.46
C LEU A 69 10.84 -3.42 -7.73
N SER A 70 11.45 -4.34 -6.97
CA SER A 70 11.17 -5.76 -7.05
C SER A 70 9.71 -6.08 -6.70
N ALA A 71 9.18 -5.48 -5.63
CA ALA A 71 7.78 -5.63 -5.24
C ALA A 71 6.81 -5.12 -6.32
N ILE A 72 7.08 -3.94 -6.88
CA ILE A 72 6.28 -3.37 -7.98
C ILE A 72 6.35 -4.26 -9.22
N THR A 73 7.54 -4.68 -9.62
CA THR A 73 7.75 -5.52 -10.81
C THR A 73 7.02 -6.84 -10.69
N ARG A 74 7.10 -7.49 -9.51
CA ARG A 74 6.38 -8.73 -9.22
C ARG A 74 4.87 -8.52 -9.37
N PHE A 75 4.31 -7.50 -8.72
CA PHE A 75 2.89 -7.21 -8.79
C PHE A 75 2.41 -7.01 -10.24
N LEU A 76 3.13 -6.18 -11.02
CA LEU A 76 2.78 -5.94 -12.43
C LEU A 76 2.87 -7.21 -13.28
N ALA A 77 3.89 -8.05 -13.04
CA ALA A 77 4.03 -9.33 -13.74
C ALA A 77 2.89 -10.29 -13.41
N ASP A 78 2.42 -10.31 -12.15
CA ASP A 78 1.28 -11.13 -11.71
C ASP A 78 0.00 -10.68 -12.41
N GLN A 79 -0.25 -9.36 -12.48
CA GLN A 79 -1.43 -8.81 -13.15
C GLN A 79 -1.42 -9.00 -14.68
N ALA A 80 -0.25 -9.10 -15.30
CA ALA A 80 -0.15 -9.37 -16.74
C ALA A 80 -0.51 -10.83 -17.12
N ARG A 81 -0.63 -11.73 -16.14
CA ARG A 81 -0.95 -13.15 -16.36
C ARG A 81 -2.40 -13.52 -16.03
N SER A 82 -3.14 -12.63 -15.38
CA SER A 82 -4.55 -12.74 -15.01
C SER A 82 -5.47 -12.14 -16.06
#